data_AF-A0A9P7HKJ1-F1
#
_entry.id   AF-A0A9P7HKJ1-F1
#
_cell.length_a   1.000
_cell.length_b   1.000
_cell.length_c   1.000
_cell.angle_alpha   90.00
_cell.angle_beta   90.00
_cell.angle_gamma   90.00
#
_symmetry.space_group_name_H-M   'P 1'
#
loop_
_entity.id
_entity.type
_entity.pdbx_description
1 polymer ?
#
loop_
_entity_poly.entity_id
_entity_poly.type
_entity_poly.pdbx_seq_one_letter_code
_entity_poly.pdbx_strand_id
1 'polypeptide(L)'
;MSNTNPNLPTPAINAATYYDVGTQQLNLFITYPSGFSLWPKGIVVNLITPSSTTPTRVGDGAPIFPANSNTGTLVMPLALTSASQRGQLTVASLDTSWDTGTPSDPWQFPVITSSPFTSPASASFSSLGSVEVTWTWIAGMGATAQQVALIIPGQQPITTIVDSPEVSATFTMAQANNMFSPGQKMTIRCTPISPGLWATPVTTTFSIPQSSQMTPYSIKGSPPISPNCTMASLRLQATSPMQVWWGTAEGAIETAWFPDSDPYGFARASTISNTGSCLASIFVSSANQQIWWITETGAIDGKVQTANGWVSPGTGAGEAIPFNVAGTASTTNGGSMTSLVLEGNTGAILFWVDPYGAIACYTWLASSGWKTVLDALPRGTASATTQLSVLSVGSSVYLFCVSPSGAVVGGKWFSASGGNLGFMSQFAVPSSGTAAPEGGLASFSVSTQEIAVVWTTTQNNLEMSLIYGGESPQNIQLPLTIAQSVLGGTGIAAYSMETNQCSIWWIGQSSDLRRTNVDLTKLQATSTPDWPVFEDLGPGSCKQMRSLIVQPVSATEVYLLYVSANGTVAGLSYTS
;
A
#
# COMPACT_ATOMS: atom_id res chain seq x y z
N MET A 1 -35.44 -3.29 -60.84
CA MET A 1 -36.09 -4.57 -61.13
C MET A 1 -35.10 -5.66 -60.73
N SER A 2 -35.26 -6.29 -59.57
CA SER A 2 -34.37 -7.39 -59.16
C SER A 2 -34.71 -8.63 -59.99
N ASN A 3 -33.79 -9.09 -60.82
CA ASN A 3 -33.85 -10.42 -61.41
C ASN A 3 -33.69 -11.44 -60.27
N THR A 4 -34.81 -11.85 -59.68
CA THR A 4 -34.83 -13.00 -58.80
C THR A 4 -34.85 -14.25 -59.68
N ASN A 5 -33.77 -15.03 -59.68
CA ASN A 5 -33.70 -16.27 -60.43
C ASN A 5 -34.37 -17.40 -59.62
N PRO A 6 -35.54 -17.91 -60.02
CA PRO A 6 -36.26 -18.94 -59.27
C PRO A 6 -35.57 -20.31 -59.31
N ASN A 7 -34.55 -20.47 -60.16
CA ASN A 7 -33.80 -21.72 -60.28
C ASN A 7 -32.66 -21.84 -59.26
N LEU A 8 -32.33 -20.76 -58.53
CA LEU A 8 -31.34 -20.83 -57.44
C LEU A 8 -32.00 -21.38 -56.17
N PRO A 9 -31.33 -22.29 -55.45
CA PRO A 9 -31.90 -22.85 -54.24
C PRO A 9 -32.02 -21.77 -53.16
N THR A 10 -33.11 -21.80 -52.38
CA THR A 10 -33.30 -20.93 -51.22
C THR A 10 -32.46 -21.45 -50.05
N PRO A 11 -31.46 -20.68 -49.57
CA PRO A 11 -30.68 -21.04 -48.40
C PRO A 11 -31.52 -20.95 -47.12
N ALA A 12 -31.22 -21.80 -46.12
CA ALA A 12 -31.75 -21.67 -44.77
C ALA A 12 -30.62 -21.34 -43.79
N ILE A 13 -30.85 -20.40 -42.87
CA ILE A 13 -29.89 -20.07 -41.81
C ILE A 13 -30.05 -21.09 -40.68
N ASN A 14 -28.96 -21.76 -40.33
CA ASN A 14 -28.93 -22.75 -39.27
C ASN A 14 -28.84 -22.09 -37.89
N ALA A 15 -29.45 -22.70 -36.87
CA ALA A 15 -29.40 -22.25 -35.48
C ALA A 15 -27.99 -22.20 -34.87
N ALA A 16 -27.02 -22.90 -35.45
CA ALA A 16 -25.60 -22.83 -35.07
C ALA A 16 -24.92 -21.50 -35.46
N THR A 17 -25.58 -20.63 -36.23
CA THR A 17 -25.09 -19.29 -36.57
C THR A 17 -24.83 -18.47 -35.30
N TYR A 18 -23.64 -17.88 -35.20
CA TYR A 18 -23.25 -17.05 -34.06
C TYR A 18 -22.40 -15.86 -34.50
N TYR A 19 -22.31 -14.85 -33.63
CA TYR A 19 -21.45 -13.69 -33.83
C TYR A 19 -20.30 -13.73 -32.81
N ASP A 20 -19.07 -13.61 -33.30
CA ASP A 20 -17.87 -13.50 -32.48
C ASP A 20 -17.53 -12.02 -32.29
N VAL A 21 -17.71 -11.52 -31.06
CA VAL A 21 -17.43 -10.12 -30.70
C VAL A 21 -15.93 -9.83 -30.67
N GLY A 22 -15.09 -10.81 -30.32
CA GLY A 22 -13.65 -10.61 -30.22
C GLY A 22 -13.00 -10.35 -31.58
N THR A 23 -13.46 -11.06 -32.61
CA THR A 23 -13.00 -10.90 -33.99
C THR A 23 -13.90 -9.99 -34.84
N GLN A 24 -15.05 -9.57 -34.32
CA GLN A 24 -16.12 -8.86 -35.05
C GLN A 24 -16.57 -9.60 -36.33
N GLN A 25 -16.69 -10.92 -36.23
CA GLN A 25 -17.06 -11.79 -37.34
C GLN A 25 -18.40 -12.48 -37.10
N LEU A 26 -19.28 -12.41 -38.10
CA LEU A 26 -20.48 -13.22 -38.14
C LEU A 26 -20.14 -14.59 -38.78
N ASN A 27 -20.36 -15.65 -38.02
CA ASN A 27 -20.16 -17.04 -38.44
C ASN A 27 -21.51 -17.62 -38.84
N LEU A 28 -21.82 -17.59 -40.13
CA LEU A 28 -23.07 -18.09 -40.71
C LEU A 28 -22.96 -19.56 -41.05
N PHE A 29 -23.85 -20.36 -40.49
CA PHE A 29 -24.05 -21.75 -40.89
C PHE A 29 -25.29 -21.80 -41.77
N ILE A 30 -25.12 -22.23 -43.02
CA ILE A 30 -26.17 -22.14 -44.05
C ILE A 30 -26.40 -23.52 -44.63
N THR A 31 -27.65 -23.96 -44.61
CA THR A 31 -28.07 -25.27 -45.09
C THR A 31 -28.87 -25.13 -46.37
N TYR A 32 -28.59 -25.98 -47.35
CA TYR A 32 -29.36 -26.11 -48.59
C TYR A 32 -30.18 -27.42 -48.61
N PRO A 33 -31.30 -27.45 -49.35
CA PRO A 33 -32.08 -28.68 -49.53
C PRO A 33 -31.26 -29.78 -50.25
N SER A 34 -31.42 -31.03 -49.84
CA SER A 34 -30.79 -32.18 -50.50
C SER A 34 -31.34 -32.40 -51.91
N GLY A 35 -30.47 -32.70 -52.88
CA GLY A 35 -30.87 -33.11 -54.23
C GLY A 35 -30.82 -32.03 -55.31
N PHE A 36 -30.27 -30.84 -55.02
CA PHE A 36 -30.05 -29.79 -56.03
C PHE A 36 -28.74 -30.02 -56.81
N SER A 37 -28.78 -29.78 -58.13
CA SER A 37 -27.67 -29.94 -59.06
C SER A 37 -26.83 -28.68 -59.29
N LEU A 38 -27.33 -27.52 -58.86
CA LEU A 38 -26.70 -26.21 -59.02
C LEU A 38 -26.43 -25.61 -57.64
N TRP A 39 -25.17 -25.65 -57.21
CA TRP A 39 -24.72 -25.00 -55.99
C TRP A 39 -24.41 -23.53 -56.28
N PRO A 40 -24.94 -22.58 -55.49
CA PRO A 40 -24.63 -21.17 -55.68
C PRO A 40 -23.14 -20.91 -55.43
N LYS A 41 -22.54 -20.00 -56.23
CA LYS A 41 -21.12 -19.65 -56.10
C LYS A 41 -20.84 -18.67 -54.97
N GLY A 42 -21.87 -18.02 -54.47
CA GLY A 42 -21.80 -17.14 -53.32
C GLY A 42 -23.18 -16.85 -52.75
N ILE A 43 -23.21 -16.05 -51.70
CA ILE A 43 -24.44 -15.55 -51.08
C ILE A 43 -24.33 -14.06 -50.81
N VAL A 44 -25.46 -13.36 -50.84
CA VAL A 44 -25.62 -12.03 -50.26
C VAL A 44 -26.23 -12.17 -48.88
N VAL A 45 -25.71 -11.42 -47.92
CA VAL A 45 -26.29 -11.29 -46.58
C VAL A 45 -26.84 -9.90 -46.41
N ASN A 46 -28.10 -9.82 -45.98
CA ASN A 46 -28.78 -8.58 -45.68
C ASN A 46 -29.19 -8.56 -44.21
N LEU A 47 -29.12 -7.37 -43.61
CA LEU A 47 -29.60 -7.07 -42.28
C LEU A 47 -30.84 -6.18 -42.37
N ILE A 48 -31.91 -6.57 -41.69
CA ILE A 48 -33.16 -5.82 -41.54
C ILE A 48 -33.19 -5.31 -40.12
N THR A 49 -33.15 -3.99 -39.91
CA THR A 49 -33.05 -3.42 -38.56
C THR A 49 -34.44 -3.02 -38.05
N PRO A 50 -34.68 -2.92 -36.73
CA PRO A 50 -35.98 -2.50 -36.20
C PRO A 50 -36.41 -1.10 -36.67
N SER A 51 -35.46 -0.24 -37.02
CA SER A 51 -35.68 1.11 -37.54
C SER A 51 -35.94 1.16 -39.05
N SER A 52 -35.74 0.06 -39.78
CA SER A 52 -35.93 -0.02 -41.23
C SER A 52 -36.35 -1.42 -41.67
N THR A 53 -37.54 -1.54 -42.25
CA THR A 53 -38.01 -2.79 -42.88
C THR A 53 -37.31 -3.09 -44.21
N THR A 54 -36.47 -2.17 -44.72
CA THR A 54 -35.71 -2.39 -45.95
C THR A 54 -34.42 -3.13 -45.64
N PRO A 55 -34.20 -4.34 -46.22
CA PRO A 55 -32.95 -5.08 -46.03
C PRO A 55 -31.76 -4.27 -46.55
N THR A 56 -30.74 -4.12 -45.71
CA THR A 56 -29.48 -3.46 -46.08
C THR A 56 -28.41 -4.54 -46.27
N ARG A 57 -27.72 -4.52 -47.40
CA ARG A 57 -26.64 -5.46 -47.68
C ARG A 57 -25.47 -5.24 -46.72
N VAL A 58 -25.09 -6.28 -46.00
CA VAL A 58 -23.98 -6.24 -45.01
C VAL A 58 -22.76 -7.06 -45.43
N GLY A 59 -22.90 -7.96 -46.40
CA GLY A 59 -21.77 -8.71 -46.94
C GLY A 59 -22.15 -9.69 -48.05
N ASP A 60 -21.13 -10.28 -48.66
CA ASP A 60 -21.20 -11.39 -49.60
C ASP A 60 -19.98 -12.29 -49.55
N GLY A 61 -20.13 -13.52 -50.00
CA GLY A 61 -19.02 -14.47 -50.05
C GLY A 61 -19.43 -15.88 -50.44
N ALA A 62 -18.43 -16.73 -50.67
CA ALA A 62 -18.63 -18.15 -50.99
C ALA A 62 -18.61 -18.99 -49.70
N PRO A 63 -19.71 -19.66 -49.30
CA PRO A 63 -19.70 -20.56 -48.16
C PRO A 63 -18.84 -21.80 -48.45
N ILE A 64 -18.12 -22.27 -47.43
CA ILE A 64 -17.28 -23.48 -47.49
C ILE A 64 -18.09 -24.67 -47.00
N PHE A 65 -18.22 -25.71 -47.81
CA PHE A 65 -18.95 -26.94 -47.47
C PHE A 65 -17.98 -28.08 -47.14
N PRO A 66 -18.14 -28.75 -45.98
CA PRO A 66 -17.48 -30.02 -45.71
C PRO A 66 -17.91 -31.09 -46.74
N ALA A 67 -17.03 -32.05 -47.00
CA ALA A 67 -17.34 -33.17 -47.88
C ALA A 67 -18.63 -33.90 -47.42
N ASN A 68 -19.55 -34.12 -48.35
CA ASN A 68 -20.85 -34.78 -48.10
C ASN A 68 -21.79 -34.04 -47.13
N SER A 69 -21.64 -32.72 -46.96
CA SER A 69 -22.53 -31.88 -46.15
C SER A 69 -23.31 -30.89 -47.01
N ASN A 70 -24.62 -30.75 -46.74
CA ASN A 70 -25.45 -29.68 -47.31
C ASN A 70 -25.40 -28.38 -46.48
N THR A 71 -24.61 -28.37 -45.40
CA THR A 71 -24.41 -27.20 -44.54
C THR A 71 -23.00 -26.66 -44.75
N GLY A 72 -22.92 -25.39 -45.16
CA GLY A 72 -21.68 -24.66 -45.36
C GLY A 72 -21.50 -23.56 -44.31
N THR A 73 -20.26 -23.10 -44.15
CA THR A 73 -19.91 -22.01 -43.24
C THR A 73 -19.44 -20.81 -44.04
N LEU A 74 -19.93 -19.62 -43.72
CA LEU A 74 -19.40 -18.35 -44.20
C LEU A 74 -19.03 -17.47 -43.01
N VAL A 75 -17.79 -17.00 -42.99
CA VAL A 75 -17.30 -16.04 -42.01
C VAL A 75 -17.19 -14.69 -42.68
N MET A 76 -17.81 -13.66 -42.11
CA MET A 76 -17.74 -12.30 -42.66
C MET A 76 -17.52 -11.26 -41.57
N PRO A 77 -16.77 -10.18 -41.88
CA PRO A 77 -16.69 -9.05 -40.97
C PRO A 77 -18.06 -8.38 -40.87
N LEU A 78 -18.53 -8.15 -39.64
CA LEU A 78 -19.73 -7.37 -39.37
C LEU A 78 -19.46 -6.50 -38.15
N ALA A 79 -19.52 -5.18 -38.34
CA ALA A 79 -19.27 -4.23 -37.26
C ALA A 79 -20.25 -4.44 -36.10
N LEU A 80 -19.74 -4.32 -34.87
CA LEU A 80 -20.54 -4.50 -33.64
C LEU A 80 -21.77 -3.57 -33.58
N THR A 81 -21.63 -2.34 -34.11
CA THR A 81 -22.70 -1.35 -34.20
C THR A 81 -23.87 -1.79 -35.07
N SER A 82 -23.63 -2.64 -36.06
CA SER A 82 -24.68 -3.24 -36.89
C SER A 82 -25.27 -4.47 -36.21
N ALA A 83 -24.42 -5.29 -35.58
CA ALA A 83 -24.83 -6.50 -34.86
C ALA A 83 -25.74 -6.17 -33.65
N SER A 84 -25.51 -5.06 -32.95
CA SER A 84 -26.25 -4.67 -31.74
C SER A 84 -27.68 -4.16 -32.00
N GLN A 85 -28.06 -3.90 -33.25
CA GLN A 85 -29.38 -3.33 -33.58
C GLN A 85 -30.54 -4.33 -33.48
N ARG A 86 -30.32 -5.60 -33.09
CA ARG A 86 -31.35 -6.65 -32.98
C ARG A 86 -32.20 -6.81 -34.25
N GLY A 87 -31.53 -6.81 -35.40
CA GLY A 87 -32.16 -7.02 -36.69
C GLY A 87 -32.46 -8.49 -37.02
N GLN A 88 -33.09 -8.71 -38.16
CA GLN A 88 -33.19 -10.02 -38.79
C GLN A 88 -32.16 -10.13 -39.92
N LEU A 89 -31.52 -11.28 -40.05
CA LEU A 89 -30.67 -11.62 -41.18
C LEU A 89 -31.47 -12.38 -42.22
N THR A 90 -31.26 -12.02 -43.48
CA THR A 90 -31.66 -12.85 -44.62
C THR A 90 -30.45 -13.13 -45.48
N VAL A 91 -30.39 -14.34 -46.03
CA VAL A 91 -29.35 -14.74 -46.98
C VAL A 91 -29.98 -15.11 -48.31
N ALA A 92 -29.37 -14.70 -49.42
CA ALA A 92 -29.85 -15.01 -50.77
C ALA A 92 -28.70 -15.57 -51.61
N SER A 93 -28.99 -16.59 -52.41
CA SER A 93 -28.03 -17.22 -53.33
C SER A 93 -27.58 -16.24 -54.43
N LEU A 94 -26.30 -16.29 -54.82
CA LEU A 94 -25.73 -15.57 -55.96
C LEU A 94 -25.26 -16.55 -57.04
N ASP A 95 -25.55 -16.21 -58.30
CA ASP A 95 -24.93 -16.82 -59.48
C ASP A 95 -23.81 -15.93 -60.08
N THR A 96 -23.09 -16.44 -61.08
CA THR A 96 -22.00 -15.74 -61.79
C THR A 96 -22.39 -14.39 -62.40
N SER A 97 -23.69 -14.15 -62.64
CA SER A 97 -24.24 -12.95 -63.27
C SER A 97 -24.79 -11.90 -62.30
N TRP A 98 -24.52 -12.00 -60.99
CA TRP A 98 -25.13 -11.15 -59.94
C TRP A 98 -26.67 -11.24 -59.83
N ASP A 99 -27.30 -12.20 -60.51
CA ASP A 99 -28.70 -12.53 -60.29
C ASP A 99 -28.86 -13.15 -58.89
N THR A 100 -29.84 -12.65 -58.13
CA THR A 100 -30.07 -13.08 -56.73
C THR A 100 -31.19 -14.11 -56.68
N GLY A 101 -31.04 -15.15 -55.85
CA GLY A 101 -32.11 -16.11 -55.59
C GLY A 101 -33.15 -15.56 -54.61
N THR A 102 -34.25 -16.29 -54.41
CA THR A 102 -35.20 -15.97 -53.34
C THR A 102 -34.48 -16.02 -51.97
N PRO A 103 -34.60 -14.97 -51.13
CA PRO A 103 -33.95 -14.94 -49.83
C PRO A 103 -34.54 -15.98 -48.88
N SER A 104 -33.75 -16.37 -47.88
CA SER A 104 -34.19 -17.19 -46.76
C SER A 104 -35.31 -16.51 -45.97
N ASP A 105 -36.03 -17.30 -45.18
CA ASP A 105 -36.85 -16.74 -44.11
C ASP A 105 -35.97 -15.86 -43.19
N PRO A 106 -36.51 -14.73 -42.69
CA PRO A 106 -35.77 -13.87 -41.77
C PRO A 106 -35.39 -14.62 -40.50
N TRP A 107 -34.09 -14.64 -40.22
CA TRP A 107 -33.54 -15.27 -39.03
C TRP A 107 -33.17 -14.22 -38.00
N GLN A 108 -33.57 -14.42 -36.75
CA GLN A 108 -33.27 -13.48 -35.67
C GLN A 108 -31.78 -13.48 -35.35
N PHE A 109 -31.15 -12.31 -35.36
CA PHE A 109 -29.74 -12.16 -34.97
C PHE A 109 -29.55 -12.72 -33.55
N PRO A 110 -28.51 -13.53 -33.29
CA PRO A 110 -28.37 -14.20 -32.01
C PRO A 110 -28.09 -13.16 -30.92
N VAL A 111 -28.57 -13.41 -29.71
CA VAL A 111 -28.26 -12.55 -28.58
C VAL A 111 -26.74 -12.58 -28.37
N ILE A 112 -26.11 -11.41 -28.43
CA ILE A 112 -24.68 -11.27 -28.15
C ILE A 112 -24.48 -11.47 -26.64
N THR A 113 -24.10 -12.67 -26.22
CA THR A 113 -23.89 -13.03 -24.80
C THR A 113 -22.44 -12.93 -24.35
N SER A 114 -21.52 -12.54 -25.22
CA SER A 114 -20.09 -12.45 -24.90
C SER A 114 -19.76 -11.15 -24.16
N SER A 115 -18.78 -11.26 -23.26
CA SER A 115 -18.22 -10.13 -22.50
C SER A 115 -17.79 -8.96 -23.41
N PRO A 116 -18.05 -7.70 -23.02
CA PRO A 116 -17.49 -6.51 -23.67
C PRO A 116 -15.96 -6.38 -23.50
N PHE A 117 -15.34 -7.25 -22.71
CA PHE A 117 -13.92 -7.19 -22.37
C PHE A 117 -13.11 -8.28 -23.07
N THR A 118 -11.89 -7.92 -23.47
CA THR A 118 -10.88 -8.90 -23.92
C THR A 118 -10.27 -9.71 -22.76
N SER A 119 -10.43 -9.23 -21.52
CA SER A 119 -9.96 -9.89 -20.29
C SER A 119 -10.93 -9.65 -19.13
N PRO A 120 -10.98 -10.52 -18.10
CA PRO A 120 -11.64 -10.18 -16.84
C PRO A 120 -11.10 -8.86 -16.29
N ALA A 121 -11.95 -8.09 -15.60
CA ALA A 121 -11.49 -6.89 -14.89
C ALA A 121 -10.45 -7.30 -13.83
N SER A 122 -9.33 -6.60 -13.80
CA SER A 122 -8.33 -6.68 -12.73
C SER A 122 -8.67 -5.68 -11.64
N ALA A 123 -8.27 -5.98 -10.40
CA ALA A 123 -8.41 -5.06 -9.29
C ALA A 123 -7.13 -5.03 -8.46
N SER A 124 -6.82 -3.85 -7.95
CA SER A 124 -5.72 -3.58 -7.04
C SER A 124 -6.23 -2.78 -5.84
N PHE A 125 -5.44 -2.82 -4.76
CA PHE A 125 -5.68 -2.00 -3.58
C PHE A 125 -4.60 -0.92 -3.53
N SER A 126 -4.99 0.34 -3.51
CA SER A 126 -4.05 1.47 -3.58
C SER A 126 -3.64 1.95 -2.19
N SER A 127 -2.61 2.79 -2.14
CA SER A 127 -2.10 3.34 -0.89
C SER A 127 -3.06 4.30 -0.19
N LEU A 128 -4.11 4.78 -0.88
CA LEU A 128 -5.26 5.48 -0.30
C LEU A 128 -6.27 4.55 0.40
N GLY A 129 -6.14 3.24 0.22
CA GLY A 129 -7.11 2.24 0.66
C GLY A 129 -8.29 2.14 -0.29
N SER A 130 -8.14 2.58 -1.52
CA SER A 130 -9.19 2.45 -2.53
C SER A 130 -9.00 1.15 -3.31
N VAL A 131 -10.11 0.58 -3.77
CA VAL A 131 -10.08 -0.52 -4.73
C VAL A 131 -10.14 0.08 -6.13
N GLU A 132 -9.05 -0.09 -6.87
CA GLU A 132 -8.92 0.35 -8.25
C GLU A 132 -9.19 -0.83 -9.17
N VAL A 133 -10.20 -0.69 -10.01
CA VAL A 133 -10.61 -1.71 -10.98
C VAL A 133 -10.21 -1.24 -12.35
N THR A 134 -9.54 -2.09 -13.12
CA THR A 134 -9.09 -1.82 -14.48
C THR A 134 -9.54 -2.92 -15.43
N TRP A 135 -9.83 -2.58 -16.68
CA TRP A 135 -10.23 -3.53 -17.72
C TRP A 135 -9.81 -3.05 -19.10
N THR A 136 -9.95 -3.91 -20.11
CA THR A 136 -9.66 -3.54 -21.50
C THR A 136 -10.92 -3.68 -22.35
N TRP A 137 -11.28 -2.61 -23.06
CA TRP A 137 -12.37 -2.63 -24.02
C TRP A 137 -12.01 -3.45 -25.26
N ILE A 138 -12.99 -4.13 -25.83
CA ILE A 138 -12.87 -4.63 -27.21
C ILE A 138 -12.80 -3.42 -28.15
N ALA A 139 -11.81 -3.42 -29.05
CA ALA A 139 -11.62 -2.34 -30.02
C ALA A 139 -12.89 -2.09 -30.83
N GLY A 140 -13.27 -0.82 -31.04
CA GLY A 140 -14.45 -0.45 -31.83
C GLY A 140 -15.76 -0.34 -31.04
N MET A 141 -15.75 -0.55 -29.72
CA MET A 141 -16.89 -0.21 -28.85
C MET A 141 -16.94 1.29 -28.56
N GLY A 142 -17.33 2.08 -29.56
CA GLY A 142 -17.59 3.51 -29.41
C GLY A 142 -18.78 3.79 -28.48
N ALA A 143 -18.67 4.85 -27.66
CA ALA A 143 -19.72 5.43 -26.81
C ALA A 143 -20.61 4.43 -26.05
N THR A 144 -20.02 3.40 -25.44
CA THR A 144 -20.74 2.51 -24.53
C THR A 144 -20.44 2.89 -23.08
N ALA A 145 -21.50 3.10 -22.31
CA ALA A 145 -21.45 3.28 -20.86
C ALA A 145 -21.53 1.92 -20.17
N GLN A 146 -20.72 1.73 -19.13
CA GLN A 146 -20.78 0.55 -18.25
C GLN A 146 -21.04 0.94 -16.81
N GLN A 147 -21.92 0.17 -16.17
CA GLN A 147 -22.10 0.22 -14.73
C GLN A 147 -21.10 -0.73 -14.10
N VAL A 148 -20.12 -0.19 -13.39
CA VAL A 148 -19.21 -0.98 -12.55
C VAL A 148 -19.75 -0.94 -11.13
N ALA A 149 -20.07 -2.11 -10.60
CA ALA A 149 -20.61 -2.28 -9.26
C ALA A 149 -19.63 -3.03 -8.37
N LEU A 150 -19.32 -2.47 -7.20
CA LEU A 150 -18.64 -3.15 -6.11
C LEU A 150 -19.70 -3.71 -5.15
N ILE A 151 -19.69 -5.02 -4.98
CA ILE A 151 -20.65 -5.75 -4.14
C ILE A 151 -19.89 -6.29 -2.93
N ILE A 152 -20.19 -5.72 -1.77
CA ILE A 152 -19.72 -6.21 -0.47
C ILE A 152 -20.85 -7.05 0.14
N PRO A 153 -20.59 -8.28 0.63
CA PRO A 153 -21.62 -9.13 1.22
C PRO A 153 -22.42 -8.41 2.31
N GLY A 154 -23.75 -8.45 2.20
CA GLY A 154 -24.66 -7.81 3.16
C GLY A 154 -24.87 -6.31 2.99
N GLN A 155 -24.30 -5.70 1.95
CA GLN A 155 -24.37 -4.26 1.70
C GLN A 155 -25.06 -3.94 0.37
N GLN A 156 -25.55 -2.71 0.24
CA GLN A 156 -26.02 -2.22 -1.05
C GLN A 156 -24.86 -2.08 -2.03
N PRO A 157 -25.00 -2.49 -3.31
CA PRO A 157 -23.94 -2.32 -4.30
C PRO A 157 -23.56 -0.86 -4.49
N ILE A 158 -22.26 -0.58 -4.51
CA ILE A 158 -21.73 0.74 -4.83
C ILE A 158 -21.50 0.75 -6.33
N THR A 159 -22.15 1.66 -7.05
CA THR A 159 -22.11 1.65 -8.52
C THR A 159 -21.56 2.96 -9.07
N THR A 160 -20.72 2.87 -10.09
CA THR A 160 -20.29 4.00 -10.90
C THR A 160 -20.55 3.71 -12.37
N ILE A 161 -20.79 4.77 -13.15
CA ILE A 161 -20.93 4.69 -14.60
C ILE A 161 -19.60 5.15 -15.21
N VAL A 162 -19.03 4.33 -16.10
CA VAL A 162 -17.78 4.64 -16.80
C VAL A 162 -18.04 4.59 -18.30
N ASP A 163 -17.68 5.68 -18.98
CA ASP A 163 -17.87 5.85 -20.41
C ASP A 163 -16.58 5.56 -21.17
N SER A 164 -16.68 4.83 -22.28
CA SER A 164 -15.55 4.64 -23.21
C SER A 164 -14.99 6.00 -23.68
N PRO A 165 -13.65 6.20 -23.65
CA PRO A 165 -12.61 5.19 -23.61
C PRO A 165 -12.04 4.89 -22.21
N GLU A 166 -12.62 5.40 -21.12
CA GLU A 166 -12.09 5.17 -19.77
C GLU A 166 -12.10 3.69 -19.41
N VAL A 167 -10.99 3.21 -18.83
CA VAL A 167 -10.71 1.78 -18.58
C VAL A 167 -10.55 1.47 -17.10
N SER A 168 -10.92 2.41 -16.22
CA SER A 168 -10.76 2.25 -14.78
C SER A 168 -11.93 2.81 -13.99
N ALA A 169 -12.15 2.25 -12.80
CA ALA A 169 -13.07 2.75 -11.79
C ALA A 169 -12.37 2.66 -10.43
N THR A 170 -12.56 3.67 -9.58
CA THR A 170 -12.02 3.70 -8.22
C THR A 170 -13.16 3.70 -7.21
N PHE A 171 -13.11 2.78 -6.26
CA PHE A 171 -14.03 2.73 -5.12
C PHE A 171 -13.26 3.08 -3.86
N THR A 172 -13.61 4.20 -3.23
CA THR A 172 -12.91 4.71 -2.06
C THR A 172 -13.40 4.04 -0.77
N MET A 173 -12.57 4.07 0.28
CA MET A 173 -12.96 3.68 1.64
C MET A 173 -14.28 4.33 2.07
N ALA A 174 -14.42 5.64 1.84
CA ALA A 174 -15.60 6.40 2.23
C ALA A 174 -16.86 5.94 1.48
N GLN A 175 -16.77 5.67 0.18
CA GLN A 175 -17.89 5.12 -0.59
C GLN A 175 -18.29 3.72 -0.09
N ALA A 176 -17.32 2.96 0.40
CA ALA A 176 -17.52 1.66 1.01
C ALA A 176 -17.81 1.71 2.51
N ASN A 177 -18.18 2.86 3.07
CA ASN A 177 -18.43 3.06 4.50
C ASN A 177 -17.34 2.44 5.42
N ASN A 178 -16.08 2.53 4.99
CA ASN A 178 -14.91 1.99 5.69
C ASN A 178 -15.00 0.47 5.95
N MET A 179 -15.52 -0.29 4.99
CA MET A 179 -15.69 -1.75 5.09
C MET A 179 -14.65 -2.58 4.33
N PHE A 180 -13.64 -1.96 3.73
CA PHE A 180 -12.49 -2.74 3.25
C PHE A 180 -11.72 -3.21 4.47
N SER A 181 -11.48 -4.50 4.56
CA SER A 181 -10.82 -5.11 5.71
C SER A 181 -9.93 -6.25 5.21
N PRO A 182 -8.87 -6.61 5.93
CA PRO A 182 -7.92 -7.63 5.50
C PRO A 182 -8.62 -8.93 5.08
N GLY A 183 -8.35 -9.39 3.85
CA GLY A 183 -8.91 -10.64 3.33
C GLY A 183 -10.40 -10.60 2.95
N GLN A 184 -11.08 -9.46 3.14
CA GLN A 184 -12.49 -9.30 2.79
C GLN A 184 -12.68 -9.55 1.29
N LYS A 185 -13.51 -10.54 0.98
CA LYS A 185 -13.89 -10.85 -0.41
C LYS A 185 -15.02 -9.93 -0.86
N MET A 186 -14.87 -9.41 -2.07
CA MET A 186 -15.84 -8.57 -2.75
C MET A 186 -16.02 -9.02 -4.19
N THR A 187 -17.18 -8.74 -4.75
CA THR A 187 -17.48 -9.03 -6.14
C THR A 187 -17.54 -7.73 -6.92
N ILE A 188 -16.72 -7.63 -7.95
CA ILE A 188 -16.80 -6.57 -8.95
C ILE A 188 -17.69 -7.10 -10.06
N ARG A 189 -18.79 -6.40 -10.33
CA ARG A 189 -19.71 -6.72 -11.43
C ARG A 189 -19.72 -5.58 -12.42
N CYS A 190 -19.37 -5.87 -13.67
CA CYS A 190 -19.49 -4.92 -14.76
C CYS A 190 -20.72 -5.25 -15.61
N THR A 191 -21.62 -4.28 -15.77
CA THR A 191 -22.89 -4.43 -16.49
C THR A 191 -22.99 -3.39 -17.61
N PRO A 192 -23.24 -3.78 -18.87
CA PRO A 192 -23.48 -2.82 -19.95
C PRO A 192 -24.77 -2.01 -19.73
N ILE A 193 -24.74 -0.70 -19.98
CA ILE A 193 -25.92 0.19 -19.85
C ILE A 193 -26.55 0.50 -21.23
N SER A 194 -25.84 0.26 -22.34
CA SER A 194 -26.33 0.64 -23.68
C SER A 194 -27.44 -0.27 -24.22
N PRO A 195 -28.51 0.28 -24.84
CA PRO A 195 -29.54 -0.52 -25.52
C PRO A 195 -28.93 -1.29 -26.70
N GLY A 196 -28.78 -2.61 -26.57
CA GLY A 196 -28.44 -3.49 -27.72
C GLY A 196 -27.32 -4.49 -27.48
N LEU A 197 -26.45 -4.26 -26.49
CA LEU A 197 -25.40 -5.20 -26.07
C LEU A 197 -25.78 -5.82 -24.73
N TRP A 198 -26.63 -6.84 -24.77
CA TRP A 198 -27.03 -7.61 -23.58
C TRP A 198 -25.98 -8.67 -23.29
N ALA A 199 -24.75 -8.24 -23.05
CA ALA A 199 -23.74 -9.15 -22.54
C ALA A 199 -24.12 -9.58 -21.12
N THR A 200 -23.87 -10.83 -20.78
CA THR A 200 -23.98 -11.29 -19.40
C THR A 200 -23.02 -10.45 -18.53
N PRO A 201 -23.47 -9.99 -17.34
CA PRO A 201 -22.58 -9.26 -16.44
C PRO A 201 -21.33 -10.08 -16.14
N VAL A 202 -20.17 -9.45 -16.26
CA VAL A 202 -18.90 -10.10 -15.93
C VAL A 202 -18.61 -9.85 -14.46
N THR A 203 -18.31 -10.92 -13.74
CA THR A 203 -18.00 -10.84 -12.31
C THR A 203 -16.58 -11.30 -12.04
N THR A 204 -15.79 -10.45 -11.39
CA THR A 204 -14.49 -10.81 -10.81
C THR A 204 -14.61 -10.79 -9.29
N THR A 205 -14.04 -11.80 -8.62
CA THR A 205 -13.87 -11.75 -7.17
C THR A 205 -12.52 -11.14 -6.85
N PHE A 206 -12.50 -10.13 -5.99
CA PHE A 206 -11.29 -9.53 -5.45
C PHE A 206 -11.28 -9.73 -3.94
N SER A 207 -10.10 -9.96 -3.37
CA SER A 207 -9.92 -9.99 -1.92
C SER A 207 -8.99 -8.85 -1.56
N ILE A 208 -9.36 -8.07 -0.54
CA ILE A 208 -8.43 -7.07 0.00
C ILE A 208 -7.12 -7.78 0.38
N PRO A 209 -5.97 -7.31 -0.14
CA PRO A 209 -4.68 -7.92 0.17
C PRO A 209 -4.42 -7.87 1.67
N GLN A 210 -4.16 -9.03 2.27
CA GLN A 210 -3.76 -9.17 3.66
C GLN A 210 -2.39 -9.83 3.72
N SER A 211 -1.61 -9.53 4.77
CA SER A 211 -0.39 -10.27 5.03
C SER A 211 -0.70 -11.75 5.36
N SER A 212 0.01 -12.68 4.71
CA SER A 212 -0.22 -14.12 4.84
C SER A 212 0.40 -14.74 6.10
N GLN A 213 1.28 -14.02 6.79
CA GLN A 213 2.07 -14.50 7.94
C GLN A 213 2.01 -13.49 9.09
N MET A 214 0.82 -13.24 9.62
CA MET A 214 0.61 -12.28 10.69
C MET A 214 -0.22 -12.84 11.83
N THR A 215 0.29 -12.74 13.06
CA THR A 215 -0.48 -13.08 14.28
C THR A 215 -0.70 -11.81 15.12
N PRO A 216 -1.96 -11.43 15.40
CA PRO A 216 -2.25 -10.27 16.24
C PRO A 216 -2.13 -10.61 17.73
N TYR A 217 -1.64 -9.64 18.50
CA TYR A 217 -1.55 -9.69 19.96
C TYR A 217 -2.06 -8.39 20.57
N SER A 218 -2.58 -8.48 21.78
CA SER A 218 -3.02 -7.32 22.55
C SER A 218 -2.66 -7.50 24.02
N ILE A 219 -2.10 -6.46 24.62
CA ILE A 219 -1.86 -6.42 26.06
C ILE A 219 -3.22 -6.13 26.73
N LYS A 220 -3.78 -7.14 27.39
CA LYS A 220 -5.08 -7.04 28.08
C LYS A 220 -4.97 -6.08 29.27
N GLY A 221 -6.02 -5.30 29.50
CA GLY A 221 -6.11 -4.42 30.67
C GLY A 221 -5.12 -3.24 30.69
N SER A 222 -4.39 -2.99 29.60
CA SER A 222 -3.48 -1.84 29.48
C SER A 222 -4.26 -0.53 29.65
N PRO A 223 -3.85 0.37 30.57
CA PRO A 223 -4.44 1.70 30.65
C PRO A 223 -4.16 2.44 29.34
N PRO A 224 -5.10 3.31 28.89
CA PRO A 224 -4.92 4.06 27.65
C PRO A 224 -3.61 4.86 27.65
N ILE A 225 -2.89 4.76 26.55
CA ILE A 225 -1.69 5.55 26.30
C ILE A 225 -2.10 7.02 26.17
N SER A 226 -1.34 7.89 26.81
CA SER A 226 -1.49 9.33 26.68
C SER A 226 -1.31 9.74 25.21
N PRO A 227 -2.21 10.56 24.62
CA PRO A 227 -2.20 10.90 23.20
C PRO A 227 -0.87 11.45 22.65
N ASN A 228 -0.06 12.05 23.53
CA ASN A 228 1.19 12.70 23.16
C ASN A 228 2.44 11.90 23.59
N CYS A 229 2.28 10.74 24.23
CA CYS A 229 3.41 9.93 24.66
C CYS A 229 3.83 8.90 23.60
N THR A 230 5.13 8.68 23.46
CA THR A 230 5.64 7.60 22.61
C THR A 230 5.69 6.26 23.35
N MET A 231 5.81 5.16 22.61
CA MET A 231 6.19 3.86 23.18
C MET A 231 7.71 3.68 23.09
N ALA A 232 8.26 2.77 23.89
CA ALA A 232 9.58 2.21 23.70
C ALA A 232 9.53 0.70 23.86
N SER A 233 10.42 -0.02 23.18
CA SER A 233 10.52 -1.47 23.26
C SER A 233 11.96 -1.91 23.38
N LEU A 234 12.18 -2.94 24.18
CA LEU A 234 13.49 -3.52 24.41
C LEU A 234 13.42 -5.03 24.22
N ARG A 235 14.25 -5.54 23.32
CA ARG A 235 14.52 -6.97 23.22
C ARG A 235 15.58 -7.35 24.24
N LEU A 236 15.26 -8.33 25.09
CA LEU A 236 16.10 -8.69 26.22
C LEU A 236 17.01 -9.90 25.94
N GLN A 237 16.58 -10.82 25.07
CA GLN A 237 17.38 -11.97 24.60
C GLN A 237 16.96 -12.43 23.19
N ALA A 238 17.62 -13.47 22.69
CA ALA A 238 17.34 -14.06 21.38
C ALA A 238 15.92 -14.64 21.21
N THR A 239 15.18 -14.79 22.31
CA THR A 239 13.83 -15.37 22.35
C THR A 239 12.81 -14.39 22.94
N SER A 240 11.58 -14.45 22.44
CA SER A 240 10.38 -13.83 23.04
C SER A 240 10.25 -14.23 24.52
N PRO A 241 9.90 -13.32 25.46
CA PRO A 241 9.23 -12.03 25.24
C PRO A 241 10.15 -10.78 25.18
N MET A 242 9.65 -9.73 24.55
CA MET A 242 10.24 -8.37 24.61
C MET A 242 9.53 -7.54 25.68
N GLN A 243 10.18 -6.50 26.21
CA GLN A 243 9.55 -5.59 27.16
C GLN A 243 9.14 -4.29 26.45
N VAL A 244 7.95 -3.79 26.76
CA VAL A 244 7.37 -2.57 26.17
C VAL A 244 7.02 -1.60 27.29
N TRP A 245 7.23 -0.30 27.06
CA TRP A 245 6.87 0.78 27.99
C TRP A 245 6.05 1.85 27.28
N TRP A 246 5.10 2.43 28.00
CA TRP A 246 4.28 3.53 27.51
C TRP A 246 3.89 4.48 28.64
N GLY A 247 3.58 5.71 28.23
CA GLY A 247 3.05 6.74 29.11
C GLY A 247 1.53 6.71 29.23
N THR A 248 1.01 6.88 30.44
CA THR A 248 -0.44 6.98 30.74
C THR A 248 -0.91 8.43 30.82
N ALA A 249 -2.23 8.65 30.81
CA ALA A 249 -2.82 9.98 30.90
C ALA A 249 -2.49 10.69 32.24
N GLU A 250 -2.27 9.92 33.31
CA GLU A 250 -1.88 10.39 34.64
C GLU A 250 -0.38 10.72 34.75
N GLY A 251 0.38 10.55 33.65
CA GLY A 251 1.82 10.76 33.63
C GLY A 251 2.62 9.67 34.33
N ALA A 252 2.03 8.49 34.55
CA ALA A 252 2.76 7.29 34.96
C ALA A 252 3.35 6.57 33.75
N ILE A 253 4.41 5.78 33.98
CA ILE A 253 4.95 4.86 32.97
C ILE A 253 4.54 3.45 33.37
N GLU A 254 3.93 2.74 32.43
CA GLU A 254 3.53 1.34 32.56
C GLU A 254 4.44 0.48 31.70
N THR A 255 4.54 -0.81 32.04
CA THR A 255 5.29 -1.78 31.24
C THR A 255 4.62 -3.13 31.20
N ALA A 256 4.89 -3.89 30.15
CA ALA A 256 4.53 -5.29 30.04
C ALA A 256 5.59 -6.05 29.24
N TRP A 257 5.73 -7.33 29.54
CA TRP A 257 6.30 -8.30 28.62
C TRP A 257 5.30 -8.64 27.53
N PHE A 258 5.70 -8.44 26.29
CA PHE A 258 4.91 -8.69 25.11
C PHE A 258 5.37 -10.01 24.45
N PRO A 259 4.44 -10.90 24.06
CA PRO A 259 2.98 -10.68 24.03
C PRO A 259 2.18 -11.13 25.27
N ASP A 260 2.81 -11.79 26.26
CA ASP A 260 2.08 -12.71 27.15
C ASP A 260 1.85 -12.25 28.61
N SER A 261 2.12 -10.99 28.97
CA SER A 261 1.97 -10.53 30.36
C SER A 261 1.02 -9.35 30.54
N ASP A 262 0.44 -9.30 31.74
CA ASP A 262 -0.35 -8.16 32.20
C ASP A 262 0.54 -6.94 32.46
N PRO A 263 0.02 -5.72 32.22
CA PRO A 263 0.73 -4.49 32.50
C PRO A 263 0.95 -4.31 34.00
N TYR A 264 2.08 -3.69 34.35
CA TYR A 264 2.36 -3.26 35.72
C TYR A 264 3.08 -1.90 35.75
N GLY A 265 2.84 -1.16 36.84
CA GLY A 265 3.40 0.17 37.04
C GLY A 265 4.92 0.15 37.07
N PHE A 266 5.55 0.91 36.18
CA PHE A 266 7.00 1.03 36.07
C PHE A 266 7.53 2.29 36.77
N ALA A 267 6.88 3.44 36.55
CA ALA A 267 7.15 4.69 37.23
C ALA A 267 5.84 5.36 37.66
N ARG A 268 5.88 6.08 38.79
CA ARG A 268 4.72 6.72 39.44
C ARG A 268 4.06 7.80 38.57
N ALA A 269 2.83 8.21 38.91
CA ALA A 269 2.15 9.34 38.28
C ALA A 269 2.99 10.63 38.33
N SER A 270 2.71 11.56 37.41
CA SER A 270 3.47 12.82 37.23
C SER A 270 4.96 12.64 36.95
N THR A 271 5.38 11.49 36.42
CA THR A 271 6.76 11.25 35.96
C THR A 271 7.00 11.87 34.58
N ILE A 272 6.00 11.80 33.71
CA ILE A 272 6.07 12.28 32.32
C ILE A 272 4.93 13.23 32.01
N SER A 273 5.15 14.13 31.04
CA SER A 273 4.10 15.06 30.61
C SER A 273 2.98 14.33 29.85
N ASN A 274 1.73 14.69 30.13
CA ASN A 274 0.61 14.33 29.26
C ASN A 274 0.60 15.15 27.94
N THR A 275 1.44 16.18 27.82
CA THR A 275 1.55 17.04 26.63
C THR A 275 2.65 16.64 25.65
N GLY A 276 3.46 15.60 25.93
CA GLY A 276 4.45 15.12 24.95
C GLY A 276 5.73 14.55 25.52
N SER A 277 5.70 13.34 26.08
CA SER A 277 6.92 12.65 26.52
C SER A 277 7.39 11.61 25.51
N CYS A 278 8.69 11.60 25.23
CA CYS A 278 9.33 10.51 24.49
C CYS A 278 10.05 9.53 25.42
N LEU A 279 9.98 8.26 25.06
CA LEU A 279 10.68 7.15 25.72
C LEU A 279 11.75 6.59 24.76
N ALA A 280 12.91 6.23 25.31
CA ALA A 280 13.97 5.55 24.58
C ALA A 280 14.62 4.47 25.47
N SER A 281 14.93 3.32 24.88
CA SER A 281 15.48 2.17 25.60
C SER A 281 16.81 1.73 25.03
N ILE A 282 17.74 1.36 25.91
CA ILE A 282 19.10 0.92 25.57
C ILE A 282 19.30 -0.50 26.07
N PHE A 283 19.73 -1.40 25.18
CA PHE A 283 20.21 -2.74 25.54
C PHE A 283 21.65 -2.90 25.11
N VAL A 284 22.58 -2.91 26.08
CA VAL A 284 23.99 -3.20 25.81
C VAL A 284 24.29 -4.65 26.14
N SER A 285 23.78 -5.13 27.27
CA SER A 285 23.86 -6.54 27.65
C SER A 285 22.74 -6.90 28.62
N SER A 286 22.61 -8.18 28.98
CA SER A 286 21.63 -8.61 29.98
C SER A 286 21.82 -7.92 31.34
N ALA A 287 23.05 -7.52 31.67
CA ALA A 287 23.38 -6.77 32.88
C ALA A 287 23.22 -5.24 32.73
N ASN A 288 23.03 -4.74 31.51
CA ASN A 288 22.99 -3.31 31.19
C ASN A 288 21.83 -3.00 30.26
N GLN A 289 20.68 -2.79 30.88
CA GLN A 289 19.44 -2.38 30.22
C GLN A 289 19.03 -1.05 30.83
N GLN A 290 18.59 -0.13 29.98
CA GLN A 290 18.23 1.20 30.44
C GLN A 290 16.97 1.67 29.71
N ILE A 291 16.18 2.46 30.40
CA ILE A 291 15.02 3.15 29.83
C ILE A 291 15.09 4.60 30.29
N TRP A 292 14.90 5.50 29.35
CA TRP A 292 14.99 6.94 29.52
C TRP A 292 13.70 7.59 29.04
N TRP A 293 13.30 8.67 29.71
CA TRP A 293 12.13 9.45 29.33
C TRP A 293 12.35 10.94 29.57
N ILE A 294 11.59 11.76 28.85
CA ILE A 294 11.53 13.21 29.07
C ILE A 294 10.42 13.48 30.11
N THR A 295 10.80 14.08 31.23
CA THR A 295 9.86 14.44 32.30
C THR A 295 8.98 15.64 31.91
N GLU A 296 7.94 15.90 32.68
CA GLU A 296 7.10 17.11 32.51
C GLU A 296 7.87 18.43 32.59
N THR A 297 9.04 18.43 33.23
CA THR A 297 9.89 19.61 33.35
C THR A 297 10.87 19.77 32.19
N GLY A 298 10.90 18.83 31.23
CA GLY A 298 11.91 18.80 30.17
C GLY A 298 13.28 18.27 30.62
N ALA A 299 13.44 17.83 31.87
CA ALA A 299 14.59 17.01 32.30
C ALA A 299 14.49 15.62 31.69
N ILE A 300 15.63 14.95 31.46
CA ILE A 300 15.66 13.54 31.08
C ILE A 300 16.01 12.72 32.32
N ASP A 301 15.16 11.74 32.63
CA ASP A 301 15.32 10.80 33.73
C ASP A 301 15.19 9.36 33.21
N GLY A 302 15.44 8.36 34.04
CA GLY A 302 15.45 6.98 33.60
C GLY A 302 15.42 5.95 34.71
N LYS A 303 15.55 4.68 34.30
CA LYS A 303 15.93 3.56 35.17
C LYS A 303 16.97 2.70 34.47
N VAL A 304 17.84 2.11 35.29
CA VAL A 304 18.83 1.12 34.87
C VAL A 304 18.51 -0.21 35.53
N GLN A 305 18.59 -1.30 34.76
CA GLN A 305 18.40 -2.64 35.28
C GLN A 305 19.67 -3.12 35.99
N THR A 306 19.52 -3.57 37.22
CA THR A 306 20.59 -4.20 38.00
C THR A 306 20.20 -5.63 38.39
N ALA A 307 21.10 -6.35 39.07
CA ALA A 307 20.78 -7.66 39.64
C ALA A 307 19.58 -7.62 40.62
N ASN A 308 19.32 -6.46 41.24
CA ASN A 308 18.23 -6.27 42.20
C ASN A 308 16.97 -5.63 41.56
N GLY A 309 16.91 -5.55 40.24
CA GLY A 309 15.82 -4.93 39.49
C GLY A 309 16.13 -3.52 38.99
N TRP A 310 15.08 -2.84 38.51
CA TRP A 310 15.14 -1.49 37.96
C TRP A 310 15.33 -0.44 39.06
N VAL A 311 16.42 0.32 38.98
CA VAL A 311 16.75 1.38 39.95
C VAL A 311 16.94 2.72 39.25
N SER A 312 16.81 3.82 39.99
CA SER A 312 17.13 5.15 39.48
C SER A 312 18.63 5.23 39.12
N PRO A 313 18.96 5.84 37.98
CA PRO A 313 20.35 6.08 37.61
C PRO A 313 20.98 7.09 38.57
N GLY A 314 22.27 6.98 38.85
CA GLY A 314 22.94 7.89 39.80
C GLY A 314 23.11 7.38 41.21
N THR A 315 22.77 6.11 41.49
CA THR A 315 22.92 5.52 42.82
C THR A 315 24.25 4.79 43.02
N GLY A 316 25.06 4.63 41.96
CA GLY A 316 26.43 4.14 42.00
C GLY A 316 27.50 5.25 42.07
N ALA A 317 28.71 4.91 42.54
CA ALA A 317 29.85 5.83 42.53
C ALA A 317 30.24 6.22 41.09
N GLY A 318 30.20 7.52 40.77
CA GLY A 318 30.56 8.06 39.44
C GLY A 318 29.39 8.30 38.47
N GLU A 319 28.14 8.10 38.90
CA GLU A 319 26.96 8.18 38.05
C GLU A 319 26.22 9.55 38.09
N ALA A 320 26.94 10.68 38.11
CA ALA A 320 26.25 11.97 38.00
C ALA A 320 25.61 12.09 36.61
N ILE A 321 24.28 12.22 36.55
CA ILE A 321 23.51 12.43 35.31
C ILE A 321 23.37 13.94 35.09
N PRO A 322 24.11 14.57 34.17
CA PRO A 322 24.12 16.03 34.04
C PRO A 322 22.89 16.59 33.31
N PHE A 323 22.04 15.72 32.75
CA PHE A 323 20.87 16.08 31.94
C PHE A 323 19.54 15.80 32.68
N ASN A 324 19.59 15.56 34.00
CA ASN A 324 18.40 15.42 34.86
C ASN A 324 17.92 16.76 35.44
N VAL A 325 18.44 17.88 34.94
CA VAL A 325 18.09 19.22 35.41
C VAL A 325 16.83 19.71 34.69
N ALA A 326 15.85 20.17 35.46
CA ALA A 326 14.58 20.69 34.95
C ALA A 326 14.80 21.84 33.95
N GLY A 327 14.12 21.77 32.81
CA GLY A 327 14.10 22.82 31.78
C GLY A 327 15.37 22.96 30.95
N THR A 328 16.37 22.10 31.14
CA THR A 328 17.68 22.27 30.46
C THR A 328 18.00 21.19 29.43
N ALA A 329 17.39 20.00 29.50
CA ALA A 329 17.76 18.89 28.63
C ALA A 329 16.95 18.89 27.33
N SER A 330 15.62 18.89 27.40
CA SER A 330 14.74 18.79 26.23
C SER A 330 13.54 19.72 26.32
N THR A 331 12.75 19.78 25.24
CA THR A 331 11.52 20.57 25.20
C THR A 331 10.48 19.97 26.16
N THR A 332 9.70 20.83 26.81
CA THR A 332 8.67 20.43 27.79
C THR A 332 7.43 19.79 27.15
N ASN A 333 7.30 19.87 25.82
CA ASN A 333 6.09 19.49 25.08
C ASN A 333 6.46 18.77 23.75
N GLY A 334 6.91 17.51 23.82
CA GLY A 334 7.01 16.67 22.62
C GLY A 334 8.40 16.56 21.99
N GLY A 335 9.46 16.77 22.76
CA GLY A 335 10.84 16.53 22.31
C GLY A 335 11.04 15.07 21.96
N SER A 336 11.98 14.77 21.05
CA SER A 336 12.27 13.40 20.63
C SER A 336 13.58 12.92 21.22
N MET A 337 13.64 11.61 21.47
CA MET A 337 14.81 10.93 21.99
C MET A 337 14.99 9.59 21.29
N THR A 338 16.24 9.24 21.01
CA THR A 338 16.60 7.95 20.43
C THR A 338 17.96 7.53 20.96
N SER A 339 18.30 6.25 20.80
CA SER A 339 19.56 5.72 21.31
C SER A 339 20.25 4.82 20.30
N LEU A 340 21.56 4.80 20.38
CA LEU A 340 22.43 3.95 19.58
C LEU A 340 23.33 3.13 20.49
N VAL A 341 23.35 1.81 20.30
CA VAL A 341 24.33 0.94 20.97
C VAL A 341 25.65 1.00 20.20
N LEU A 342 26.75 1.18 20.93
CA LEU A 342 28.09 1.25 20.34
C LEU A 342 28.55 -0.13 19.87
N GLU A 343 29.46 -0.13 18.89
CA GLU A 343 30.08 -1.35 18.41
C GLU A 343 30.72 -2.16 19.55
N GLY A 344 30.59 -3.49 19.49
CA GLY A 344 31.10 -4.40 20.50
C GLY A 344 30.36 -4.36 21.83
N ASN A 345 29.16 -3.74 21.89
CA ASN A 345 28.36 -3.61 23.11
C ASN A 345 29.16 -2.99 24.27
N THR A 346 30.00 -2.01 23.96
CA THR A 346 30.87 -1.33 24.94
C THR A 346 30.17 -0.18 25.67
N GLY A 347 29.02 0.25 25.16
CA GLY A 347 28.26 1.38 25.66
C GLY A 347 27.12 1.77 24.72
N ALA A 348 26.58 2.96 24.92
CA ALA A 348 25.51 3.52 24.09
C ALA A 348 25.58 5.05 24.06
N ILE A 349 24.93 5.65 23.08
CA ILE A 349 24.72 7.09 22.97
C ILE A 349 23.23 7.36 23.03
N LEU A 350 22.82 8.30 23.88
CA LEU A 350 21.47 8.83 23.92
C LEU A 350 21.48 10.18 23.18
N PHE A 351 20.55 10.35 22.25
CA PHE A 351 20.37 11.57 21.47
C PHE A 351 18.99 12.16 21.77
N TRP A 352 18.91 13.48 21.87
CA TRP A 352 17.62 14.16 22.04
C TRP A 352 17.61 15.56 21.44
N VAL A 353 16.41 16.08 21.21
CA VAL A 353 16.20 17.46 20.78
C VAL A 353 16.18 18.37 22.00
N ASP A 354 17.05 19.39 22.03
CA ASP A 354 17.11 20.37 23.11
C ASP A 354 16.03 21.48 22.95
N PRO A 355 15.82 22.34 23.96
CA PRO A 355 14.86 23.45 23.88
C PRO A 355 15.06 24.45 22.73
N TYR A 356 16.25 24.49 22.12
CA TYR A 356 16.64 25.41 21.06
C TYR A 356 16.71 24.71 19.68
N GLY A 357 16.25 23.46 19.58
CA GLY A 357 16.30 22.65 18.36
C GLY A 357 17.70 22.20 17.97
N ALA A 358 18.68 22.27 18.88
CA ALA A 358 19.93 21.53 18.74
C ALA A 358 19.67 20.05 19.00
N ILE A 359 20.57 19.20 18.52
CA ILE A 359 20.56 17.79 18.91
C ILE A 359 21.73 17.60 19.86
N ALA A 360 21.39 17.36 21.12
CA ALA A 360 22.37 17.03 22.13
C ALA A 360 22.55 15.51 22.17
N CYS A 361 23.75 15.07 22.55
CA CYS A 361 24.01 13.67 22.80
C CYS A 361 24.82 13.47 24.06
N TYR A 362 24.72 12.25 24.57
CA TYR A 362 25.44 11.84 25.75
C TYR A 362 25.84 10.38 25.65
N THR A 363 27.08 10.08 26.00
CA THR A 363 27.64 8.73 25.83
C THR A 363 27.75 8.04 27.18
N TRP A 364 27.21 6.83 27.26
CA TRP A 364 27.39 5.90 28.35
C TRP A 364 28.40 4.82 27.94
N LEU A 365 29.38 4.56 28.79
CA LEU A 365 30.27 3.42 28.65
C LEU A 365 30.08 2.46 29.83
N ALA A 366 30.09 1.16 29.56
CA ALA A 366 29.96 0.15 30.62
C ALA A 366 31.08 0.23 31.67
N SER A 367 32.27 0.72 31.27
CA SER A 367 33.44 0.83 32.15
C SER A 367 33.50 2.10 33.00
N SER A 368 32.85 3.19 32.58
CA SER A 368 33.01 4.50 33.22
C SER A 368 31.70 5.25 33.43
N GLY A 369 30.58 4.63 33.08
CA GLY A 369 29.28 5.27 33.11
C GLY A 369 29.16 6.40 32.10
N TRP A 370 28.39 7.39 32.51
CA TRP A 370 27.93 8.55 31.75
C TRP A 370 29.02 9.64 31.62
N LYS A 371 29.29 10.13 30.40
CA LYS A 371 30.30 11.17 30.07
C LYS A 371 29.67 12.46 29.57
N THR A 372 30.26 13.63 29.85
CA THR A 372 29.83 15.02 29.49
C THR A 372 28.98 15.22 28.23
N VAL A 373 28.00 16.14 28.31
CA VAL A 373 27.06 16.50 27.23
C VAL A 373 27.80 17.22 26.11
N LEU A 374 27.50 16.79 24.89
CA LEU A 374 28.03 17.34 23.66
C LEU A 374 26.87 17.76 22.77
N ASP A 375 27.05 18.89 22.08
CA ASP A 375 26.19 19.26 20.97
C ASP A 375 26.54 18.36 19.79
N ALA A 376 25.65 17.43 19.44
CA ALA A 376 25.83 16.57 18.27
C ALA A 376 25.58 17.37 16.99
N LEU A 377 24.49 18.15 16.95
CA LEU A 377 24.17 19.06 15.86
C LEU A 377 23.76 20.44 16.40
N PRO A 378 24.06 21.53 15.66
CA PRO A 378 23.89 22.89 16.15
C PRO A 378 22.43 23.30 16.35
N ARG A 379 22.22 24.41 17.08
CA ARG A 379 20.89 25.02 17.32
C ARG A 379 20.12 25.26 16.02
N GLY A 380 18.80 25.05 16.09
CA GLY A 380 17.88 25.21 14.94
C GLY A 380 17.93 24.08 13.91
N THR A 381 18.66 22.99 14.17
CA THR A 381 18.72 21.83 13.26
C THR A 381 17.39 21.08 13.22
N ALA A 382 16.77 20.84 14.37
CA ALA A 382 15.58 20.02 14.55
C ALA A 382 14.35 20.87 14.88
N SER A 383 13.19 20.51 14.33
CA SER A 383 11.89 20.98 14.83
C SER A 383 11.65 20.40 16.22
N ALA A 384 10.97 21.15 17.10
CA ALA A 384 10.62 20.71 18.44
C ALA A 384 9.77 19.44 18.48
N THR A 385 9.09 19.12 17.38
CA THR A 385 8.17 17.99 17.25
C THR A 385 8.73 16.83 16.42
N THR A 386 9.95 16.94 15.90
CA THR A 386 10.50 15.93 14.99
C THR A 386 10.68 14.59 15.67
N GLN A 387 10.50 13.49 14.93
CA GLN A 387 10.99 12.18 15.35
C GLN A 387 12.48 12.06 14.99
N LEU A 388 13.31 11.59 15.93
CA LEU A 388 14.71 11.26 15.67
C LEU A 388 14.83 9.81 15.18
N SER A 389 15.66 9.60 14.16
CA SER A 389 16.05 8.26 13.72
C SER A 389 17.57 8.14 13.68
N VAL A 390 18.12 7.07 14.26
CA VAL A 390 19.57 6.84 14.35
C VAL A 390 19.90 5.41 13.94
N LEU A 391 21.01 5.22 13.24
CA LEU A 391 21.56 3.91 12.92
C LEU A 391 23.07 3.95 12.78
N SER A 392 23.70 2.78 12.90
CA SER A 392 25.12 2.58 12.58
C SER A 392 25.24 1.71 11.33
N VAL A 393 26.06 2.13 10.38
CA VAL A 393 26.37 1.38 9.16
C VAL A 393 27.86 1.41 8.89
N GLY A 394 28.46 0.22 8.87
CA GLY A 394 29.92 0.08 8.92
C GLY A 394 30.47 0.79 10.17
N SER A 395 31.47 1.64 9.97
CA SER A 395 32.08 2.47 11.04
C SER A 395 31.44 3.85 11.21
N SER A 396 30.33 4.13 10.51
CA SER A 396 29.68 5.43 10.51
C SER A 396 28.36 5.41 11.27
N VAL A 397 28.12 6.47 12.04
CA VAL A 397 26.82 6.73 12.69
C VAL A 397 26.08 7.79 11.89
N TYR A 398 24.79 7.55 11.68
CA TYR A 398 23.90 8.47 11.00
C TYR A 398 22.73 8.81 11.90
N LEU A 399 22.43 10.10 12.02
CA LEU A 399 21.27 10.60 12.74
C LEU A 399 20.47 11.53 11.83
N PHE A 400 19.15 11.39 11.85
CA PHE A 400 18.21 12.15 11.03
C PHE A 400 17.13 12.82 11.87
N CYS A 401 16.70 13.98 11.40
CA CYS A 401 15.57 14.72 11.93
C CYS A 401 14.92 15.57 10.82
N VAL A 402 13.80 16.20 11.15
CA VAL A 402 13.11 17.18 10.32
C VAL A 402 13.35 18.57 10.91
N SER A 403 13.86 19.49 10.10
CA SER A 403 14.10 20.88 10.49
C SER A 403 12.80 21.68 10.65
N PRO A 404 12.82 22.86 11.28
CA PRO A 404 11.66 23.75 11.34
C PRO A 404 11.12 24.17 9.97
N SER A 405 11.98 24.18 8.93
CA SER A 405 11.58 24.47 7.55
C SER A 405 11.00 23.26 6.81
N GLY A 406 10.89 22.09 7.47
CA GLY A 406 10.43 20.85 6.86
C GLY A 406 11.47 20.16 5.97
N ALA A 407 12.76 20.47 6.11
CA ALA A 407 13.81 19.73 5.42
C ALA A 407 14.21 18.51 6.26
N VAL A 408 14.43 17.35 5.62
CA VAL A 408 15.06 16.22 6.29
C VAL A 408 16.57 16.49 6.33
N VAL A 409 17.14 16.54 7.52
CA VAL A 409 18.56 16.86 7.74
C VAL A 409 19.17 15.86 8.70
N GLY A 410 20.49 15.71 8.63
CA GLY A 410 21.19 14.74 9.46
C GLY A 410 22.66 15.05 9.69
N GLY A 411 23.24 14.26 10.58
CA GLY A 411 24.66 14.24 10.88
C GLY A 411 25.24 12.86 10.61
N LYS A 412 26.46 12.83 10.07
CA LYS A 412 27.28 11.63 9.92
C LYS A 412 28.52 11.78 10.80
N TRP A 413 28.83 10.75 11.59
CA TRP A 413 30.08 10.67 12.34
C TRP A 413 30.91 9.50 11.85
N PHE A 414 32.18 9.74 11.55
CA PHE A 414 33.14 8.69 11.22
C PHE A 414 33.73 8.09 12.50
N SER A 415 33.84 6.77 12.57
CA SER A 415 34.45 6.00 13.67
C SER A 415 33.87 6.32 15.05
N ALA A 416 32.71 5.74 15.37
CA ALA A 416 32.22 5.70 16.75
C ALA A 416 32.96 4.62 17.56
N SER A 417 34.25 4.84 17.83
CA SER A 417 35.09 3.93 18.61
C SER A 417 35.49 4.55 19.95
N GLY A 418 35.63 3.73 20.99
CA GLY A 418 36.06 4.17 22.33
C GLY A 418 35.10 5.11 23.07
N GLY A 419 33.83 5.15 22.66
CA GLY A 419 32.80 5.96 23.31
C GLY A 419 32.93 7.46 23.06
N ASN A 420 33.41 7.86 21.89
CA ASN A 420 33.30 9.21 21.35
C ASN A 420 32.76 9.15 19.93
N LEU A 421 31.93 10.13 19.57
CA LEU A 421 31.62 10.41 18.18
C LEU A 421 32.84 11.09 17.56
N GLY A 422 33.31 10.58 16.41
CA GLY A 422 34.43 11.19 15.69
C GLY A 422 34.05 12.47 14.96
N PHE A 423 34.71 12.77 13.85
CA PHE A 423 34.42 13.97 13.08
C PHE A 423 32.99 13.94 12.51
N MET A 424 32.27 15.04 12.71
CA MET A 424 30.90 15.24 12.25
C MET A 424 30.87 15.93 10.89
N SER A 425 30.04 15.41 9.99
CA SER A 425 29.62 16.10 8.77
C SER A 425 28.10 16.22 8.74
N GLN A 426 27.60 17.44 8.67
CA GLN A 426 26.17 17.72 8.54
C GLN A 426 25.78 17.67 7.07
N PHE A 427 24.62 17.13 6.78
CA PHE A 427 24.10 17.06 5.42
C PHE A 427 22.58 17.17 5.39
N ALA A 428 22.05 17.64 4.26
CA ALA A 428 20.62 17.62 3.99
C ALA A 428 20.29 16.36 3.18
N VAL A 429 19.15 15.74 3.48
CA VAL A 429 18.57 14.69 2.66
C VAL A 429 17.72 15.38 1.60
N PRO A 430 17.99 15.16 0.30
CA PRO A 430 17.22 15.82 -0.75
C PRO A 430 15.76 15.37 -0.76
N SER A 431 14.84 16.32 -0.93
CA SER A 431 13.39 16.09 -0.97
C SER A 431 12.70 16.99 -2.02
N SER A 432 11.61 16.48 -2.59
CA SER A 432 10.69 17.13 -3.55
C SER A 432 9.52 17.80 -2.83
N GLY A 433 9.28 17.42 -1.58
CA GLY A 433 8.30 18.01 -0.69
C GLY A 433 8.93 18.40 0.65
N THR A 434 8.18 19.17 1.42
CA THR A 434 8.51 19.43 2.83
C THR A 434 8.06 18.25 3.67
N ALA A 435 8.97 17.68 4.45
CA ALA A 435 8.64 16.71 5.49
C ALA A 435 7.74 17.38 6.54
N ALA A 436 6.74 16.66 7.03
CA ALA A 436 5.90 17.12 8.11
C ALA A 436 6.68 17.04 9.43
N PRO A 437 6.91 18.15 10.16
CA PRO A 437 7.67 18.11 11.42
C PRO A 437 7.08 17.22 12.51
N GLU A 438 5.79 16.88 12.44
CA GLU A 438 5.11 15.97 13.37
C GLU A 438 4.88 14.57 12.77
N GLY A 439 5.27 14.37 11.52
CA GLY A 439 5.12 13.10 10.82
C GLY A 439 6.18 12.08 11.22
N GLY A 440 5.98 10.84 10.78
CA GLY A 440 6.93 9.77 11.04
C GLY A 440 8.25 9.96 10.28
N LEU A 441 9.35 9.56 10.92
CA LEU A 441 10.69 9.47 10.35
C LEU A 441 11.32 8.13 10.75
N ALA A 442 11.83 7.38 9.76
CA ALA A 442 12.53 6.13 10.00
C ALA A 442 13.74 6.00 9.07
N SER A 443 14.78 5.34 9.55
CA SER A 443 15.96 5.00 8.74
C SER A 443 16.39 3.57 8.98
N PHE A 444 16.92 2.94 7.94
CA PHE A 444 17.38 1.55 8.00
C PHE A 444 18.59 1.34 7.09
N SER A 445 19.38 0.32 7.39
CA SER A 445 20.52 -0.09 6.55
C SER A 445 20.01 -0.90 5.36
N VAL A 446 20.43 -0.51 4.16
CA VAL A 446 20.20 -1.26 2.91
C VAL A 446 21.36 -2.23 2.67
N SER A 447 22.58 -1.75 2.88
CA SER A 447 23.82 -2.52 2.81
C SER A 447 24.84 -1.95 3.81
N THR A 448 26.06 -2.48 3.80
CA THR A 448 27.16 -1.99 4.64
C THR A 448 27.64 -0.57 4.30
N GLN A 449 27.17 0.01 3.19
CA GLN A 449 27.56 1.35 2.73
C GLN A 449 26.36 2.21 2.32
N GLU A 450 25.15 1.67 2.40
CA GLU A 450 23.94 2.32 1.90
C GLU A 450 22.86 2.29 2.99
N ILE A 451 22.21 3.42 3.15
CA ILE A 451 21.10 3.62 4.08
C ILE A 451 19.91 4.19 3.33
N ALA A 452 18.72 3.91 3.84
CA ALA A 452 17.50 4.53 3.40
C ALA A 452 16.91 5.36 4.53
N VAL A 453 16.32 6.50 4.18
CA VAL A 453 15.53 7.34 5.07
C VAL A 453 14.15 7.49 4.46
N VAL A 454 13.12 7.26 5.27
CA VAL A 454 11.72 7.37 4.90
C VAL A 454 11.07 8.40 5.81
N TRP A 455 10.22 9.26 5.25
CA TRP A 455 9.51 10.28 6.01
C TRP A 455 8.10 10.49 5.51
N THR A 456 7.27 11.09 6.37
CA THR A 456 5.95 11.60 6.01
C THR A 456 6.06 13.04 5.53
N THR A 457 5.48 13.37 4.38
CA THR A 457 5.42 14.74 3.84
C THR A 457 4.28 15.55 4.46
N THR A 458 4.28 16.88 4.25
CA THR A 458 3.14 17.75 4.55
C THR A 458 1.89 17.45 3.72
N GLN A 459 2.03 16.68 2.63
CA GLN A 459 0.92 16.17 1.81
C GLN A 459 0.43 14.79 2.28
N ASN A 460 0.89 14.32 3.44
CA ASN A 460 0.46 13.05 4.02
C ASN A 460 0.75 11.84 3.11
N ASN A 461 1.87 11.85 2.39
CA ASN A 461 2.42 10.69 1.70
C ASN A 461 3.79 10.30 2.26
N LEU A 462 4.27 9.13 1.86
CA LEU A 462 5.59 8.64 2.19
C LEU A 462 6.56 8.94 1.04
N GLU A 463 7.75 9.42 1.39
CA GLU A 463 8.88 9.57 0.49
C GLU A 463 10.08 8.83 1.08
N MET A 464 10.95 8.34 0.20
CA MET A 464 12.22 7.69 0.57
C MET A 464 13.37 8.32 -0.20
N SER A 465 14.53 8.39 0.46
CA SER A 465 15.82 8.63 -0.19
C SER A 465 16.81 7.53 0.19
N LEU A 466 17.56 7.07 -0.81
CA LEU A 466 18.75 6.25 -0.62
C LEU A 466 19.97 7.17 -0.45
N ILE A 467 20.87 6.81 0.47
CA ILE A 467 22.07 7.58 0.78
C ILE A 467 23.25 6.61 0.78
N TYR A 468 24.19 6.85 -0.13
CA TYR A 468 25.46 6.12 -0.20
C TYR A 468 26.50 6.77 0.72
N GLY A 469 27.43 5.97 1.25
CA GLY A 469 28.47 6.34 2.21
C GLY A 469 29.47 7.45 1.83
N GLY A 470 29.20 8.27 0.80
CA GLY A 470 29.96 9.46 0.40
C GLY A 470 29.24 10.79 0.70
N GLU A 471 29.92 11.91 0.43
CA GLU A 471 29.45 13.28 0.73
C GLU A 471 28.32 13.79 -0.19
N SER A 472 27.96 13.01 -1.21
CA SER A 472 26.98 13.41 -2.24
C SER A 472 25.89 12.34 -2.38
N PRO A 473 24.68 12.54 -1.80
CA PRO A 473 23.55 11.63 -2.00
C PRO A 473 23.18 11.56 -3.48
N GLN A 474 22.94 10.34 -4.00
CA GLN A 474 22.27 10.20 -5.28
C GLN A 474 20.76 10.25 -5.05
N ASN A 475 20.12 11.24 -5.69
CA ASN A 475 18.72 11.59 -5.53
C ASN A 475 17.83 10.65 -6.31
N ILE A 476 17.70 9.40 -5.86
CA ILE A 476 16.54 8.62 -6.27
C ILE A 476 15.47 8.83 -5.22
N GLN A 477 14.74 9.89 -5.44
CA GLN A 477 13.61 10.25 -4.62
C GLN A 477 12.35 9.71 -5.27
N LEU A 478 11.62 8.88 -4.54
CA LEU A 478 10.38 8.31 -5.03
C LEU A 478 9.30 8.51 -3.97
N PRO A 479 8.15 9.13 -4.33
CA PRO A 479 6.95 8.93 -3.52
C PRO A 479 6.69 7.42 -3.46
N LEU A 480 6.63 6.87 -2.25
CA LEU A 480 6.27 5.47 -2.04
C LEU A 480 4.76 5.28 -2.06
N THR A 481 4.05 6.34 -1.71
CA THR A 481 2.59 6.40 -1.68
C THR A 481 2.11 7.70 -2.30
N ILE A 482 0.83 7.74 -2.68
CA ILE A 482 0.21 8.96 -3.22
C ILE A 482 -0.21 9.90 -2.07
N ALA A 483 -0.39 11.20 -2.38
CA ALA A 483 -0.85 12.20 -1.42
C ALA A 483 -2.07 11.72 -0.62
N GLN A 484 -2.12 12.04 0.67
CA GLN A 484 -3.17 11.61 1.62
C GLN A 484 -3.21 10.11 1.93
N SER A 485 -2.17 9.33 1.63
CA SER A 485 -2.14 7.90 2.02
C SER A 485 -1.91 7.66 3.51
N VAL A 486 -1.30 8.61 4.21
CA VAL A 486 -0.89 8.51 5.62
C VAL A 486 -1.76 9.41 6.48
N LEU A 487 -2.20 8.97 7.65
CA LEU A 487 -2.86 9.83 8.62
C LEU A 487 -1.84 10.81 9.23
N GLY A 488 -2.07 12.12 9.09
CA GLY A 488 -1.12 13.13 9.58
C GLY A 488 -0.83 12.99 11.08
N GLY A 489 0.42 13.24 11.50
CA GLY A 489 0.82 13.15 12.91
C GLY A 489 1.01 11.73 13.46
N THR A 490 0.92 10.70 12.62
CA THR A 490 1.23 9.32 13.02
C THR A 490 2.68 8.93 12.73
N GLY A 491 3.16 7.91 13.43
CA GLY A 491 4.48 7.32 13.20
C GLY A 491 4.54 6.48 11.93
N ILE A 492 5.76 6.18 11.50
CA ILE A 492 6.06 5.20 10.47
C ILE A 492 7.06 4.19 11.03
N ALA A 493 7.01 2.96 10.54
CA ALA A 493 8.02 1.96 10.83
C ALA A 493 8.57 1.37 9.53
N ALA A 494 9.86 1.08 9.50
CA ALA A 494 10.51 0.48 8.34
C ALA A 494 11.52 -0.57 8.81
N TYR A 495 11.54 -1.71 8.14
CA TYR A 495 12.49 -2.78 8.43
C TYR A 495 12.85 -3.57 7.18
N SER A 496 14.12 -3.94 7.06
CA SER A 496 14.65 -4.76 5.98
C SER A 496 14.72 -6.22 6.44
N MET A 497 13.80 -7.07 5.98
CA MET A 497 13.79 -8.51 6.31
C MET A 497 14.70 -9.32 5.40
N GLU A 498 14.87 -8.88 4.16
CA GLU A 498 15.65 -9.58 3.14
C GLU A 498 16.59 -8.60 2.43
N THR A 499 17.67 -9.13 1.85
CA THR A 499 18.58 -8.30 1.04
C THR A 499 17.80 -7.62 -0.10
N ASN A 500 17.95 -6.30 -0.22
CA ASN A 500 17.27 -5.46 -1.21
C ASN A 500 15.74 -5.41 -1.10
N GLN A 501 15.12 -5.86 0.00
CA GLN A 501 13.68 -5.65 0.23
C GLN A 501 13.42 -5.06 1.60
N CYS A 502 12.53 -4.07 1.66
CA CYS A 502 12.06 -3.56 2.95
C CYS A 502 10.54 -3.54 3.02
N SER A 503 10.04 -3.74 4.23
CA SER A 503 8.65 -3.49 4.58
C SER A 503 8.54 -2.13 5.26
N ILE A 504 7.53 -1.37 4.87
CA ILE A 504 7.23 -0.05 5.44
C ILE A 504 5.77 -0.05 5.87
N TRP A 505 5.53 0.34 7.12
CA TRP A 505 4.22 0.40 7.73
C TRP A 505 3.83 1.84 8.05
N TRP A 506 2.55 2.14 7.86
CA TRP A 506 1.95 3.43 8.20
C TRP A 506 0.48 3.27 8.59
N ILE A 507 -0.05 4.28 9.26
CA ILE A 507 -1.49 4.38 9.56
C ILE A 507 -2.16 5.14 8.42
N GLY A 508 -3.19 4.54 7.80
CA GLY A 508 -3.99 5.15 6.74
C GLY A 508 -5.00 6.17 7.28
N GLN A 509 -5.53 7.01 6.39
CA GLN A 509 -6.53 8.04 6.73
C GLN A 509 -7.79 7.49 7.40
N SER A 510 -8.12 6.21 7.19
CA SER A 510 -9.27 5.56 7.81
C SER A 510 -8.90 4.87 9.13
N SER A 511 -7.77 5.23 9.74
CA SER A 511 -7.26 4.62 10.97
C SER A 511 -7.01 3.12 10.84
N ASP A 512 -6.69 2.67 9.63
CA ASP A 512 -6.26 1.32 9.27
C ASP A 512 -4.73 1.21 9.25
N LEU A 513 -4.20 0.00 9.42
CA LEU A 513 -2.76 -0.25 9.34
C LEU A 513 -2.43 -0.82 7.96
N ARG A 514 -1.53 -0.15 7.25
CA ARG A 514 -1.09 -0.54 5.91
C ARG A 514 0.39 -0.85 5.90
N ARG A 515 0.76 -1.70 4.95
CA ARG A 515 2.14 -2.04 4.64
C ARG A 515 2.39 -2.06 3.16
N THR A 516 3.60 -1.72 2.76
CA THR A 516 4.11 -1.96 1.42
C THR A 516 5.46 -2.66 1.49
N ASN A 517 5.75 -3.46 0.47
CA ASN A 517 7.06 -4.09 0.30
C ASN A 517 7.76 -3.42 -0.88
N VAL A 518 8.90 -2.81 -0.59
CA VAL A 518 9.73 -2.07 -1.55
C VAL A 518 10.91 -2.95 -1.95
N ASP A 519 11.04 -3.16 -3.26
CA ASP A 519 12.21 -3.79 -3.89
C ASP A 519 13.23 -2.70 -4.22
N LEU A 520 14.28 -2.61 -3.42
CA LEU A 520 15.25 -1.54 -3.50
C LEU A 520 16.02 -1.56 -4.83
N THR A 521 16.05 -2.69 -5.55
CA THR A 521 16.68 -2.77 -6.89
C THR A 521 15.89 -2.03 -7.96
N LYS A 522 14.58 -1.84 -7.75
CA LYS A 522 13.69 -1.14 -8.68
C LYS A 522 13.56 0.35 -8.37
N LEU A 523 14.22 0.84 -7.32
CA LEU A 523 14.35 2.27 -7.02
C LEU A 523 15.27 2.98 -8.03
N GLN A 524 15.28 2.60 -9.32
CA GLN A 524 16.08 3.27 -10.36
C GLN A 524 15.23 3.98 -11.44
N ALA A 525 13.91 4.02 -11.29
CA ALA A 525 13.00 4.53 -12.34
C ALA A 525 12.30 5.83 -11.93
N THR A 526 12.15 6.76 -12.88
CA THR A 526 11.60 8.12 -12.74
C THR A 526 10.07 8.20 -12.52
N SER A 527 9.42 7.10 -12.13
CA SER A 527 7.99 7.04 -11.85
C SER A 527 7.76 6.27 -10.55
N THR A 528 6.82 6.74 -9.72
CA THR A 528 6.31 6.02 -8.54
C THR A 528 6.05 4.56 -8.91
N PRO A 529 6.82 3.58 -8.40
CA PRO A 529 6.53 2.19 -8.68
C PRO A 529 5.20 1.82 -7.98
N ASP A 530 4.35 1.07 -8.66
CA ASP A 530 3.11 0.52 -8.07
C ASP A 530 3.47 -0.59 -7.08
N TRP A 531 3.95 -0.19 -5.91
CA TRP A 531 4.27 -1.12 -4.84
C TRP A 531 3.01 -1.80 -4.33
N PRO A 532 3.03 -3.12 -4.09
CA PRO A 532 1.87 -3.82 -3.54
C PRO A 532 1.55 -3.28 -2.15
N VAL A 533 0.32 -2.83 -1.95
CA VAL A 533 -0.19 -2.38 -0.66
C VAL A 533 -1.00 -3.48 -0.02
N PHE A 534 -0.71 -3.75 1.25
CA PHE A 534 -1.42 -4.69 2.10
C PHE A 534 -2.17 -3.94 3.18
N GLU A 535 -3.40 -4.36 3.46
CA GLU A 535 -4.15 -3.97 4.65
C GLU A 535 -3.88 -5.02 5.73
N ASP A 536 -3.12 -4.64 6.75
CA ASP A 536 -2.75 -5.54 7.84
C ASP A 536 -3.83 -5.48 8.95
N LEU A 537 -4.41 -4.29 9.20
CA LEU A 537 -5.58 -4.12 10.07
C LEU A 537 -6.57 -3.16 9.42
N GLY A 538 -7.86 -3.49 9.50
CA GLY A 538 -8.92 -2.72 8.85
C GLY A 538 -9.18 -1.34 9.46
N PRO A 539 -10.13 -0.58 8.90
CA PRO A 539 -10.47 0.78 9.33
C PRO A 539 -10.87 0.87 10.79
N GLY A 540 -10.46 1.97 11.43
CA GLY A 540 -10.73 2.22 12.83
C GLY A 540 -10.04 1.25 13.79
N SER A 541 -8.98 0.54 13.35
CA SER A 541 -8.21 -0.37 14.23
C SER A 541 -7.12 0.36 15.02
N CYS A 542 -6.62 1.47 14.50
CA CYS A 542 -5.47 2.19 15.04
C CYS A 542 -5.84 3.61 15.49
N LYS A 543 -5.23 4.08 16.58
CA LYS A 543 -5.37 5.47 17.04
C LYS A 543 -4.35 6.37 16.34
N GLN A 544 -4.73 7.63 16.08
CA GLN A 544 -3.82 8.64 15.52
C GLN A 544 -2.75 9.02 16.56
N MET A 545 -1.60 8.36 16.52
CA MET A 545 -0.48 8.63 17.42
C MET A 545 0.86 8.36 16.74
N ARG A 546 1.93 8.98 17.26
CA ARG A 546 3.30 8.84 16.76
C ARG A 546 3.93 7.45 16.99
N SER A 547 3.32 6.64 17.84
CA SER A 547 3.87 5.36 18.26
C SER A 547 3.55 4.24 17.27
N LEU A 548 4.45 4.02 16.32
CA LEU A 548 4.51 2.85 15.47
C LEU A 548 5.95 2.34 15.46
N ILE A 549 6.20 1.16 16.03
CA ILE A 549 7.55 0.64 16.28
C ILE A 549 7.67 -0.74 15.66
N VAL A 550 8.72 -0.96 14.89
CA VAL A 550 9.13 -2.30 14.48
C VAL A 550 10.32 -2.74 15.32
N GLN A 551 10.19 -3.90 15.96
CA GLN A 551 11.20 -4.49 16.81
C GLN A 551 11.60 -5.86 16.24
N PRO A 552 12.83 -6.04 15.74
CA PRO A 552 13.30 -7.36 15.36
C PRO A 552 13.47 -8.25 16.59
N VAL A 553 12.86 -9.44 16.57
CA VAL A 553 12.84 -10.42 17.65
C VAL A 553 13.70 -11.64 17.35
N SER A 554 13.90 -11.96 16.08
CA SER A 554 14.85 -12.97 15.61
C SER A 554 15.34 -12.62 14.19
N ALA A 555 16.11 -13.50 13.56
CA ALA A 555 16.52 -13.31 12.16
C ALA A 555 15.32 -13.40 11.20
N THR A 556 14.23 -14.03 11.61
CA THR A 556 13.05 -14.33 10.76
C THR A 556 11.76 -13.78 11.34
N GLU A 557 11.81 -13.06 12.47
CA GLU A 557 10.62 -12.60 13.18
C GLU A 557 10.77 -11.15 13.62
N VAL A 558 9.76 -10.34 13.30
CA VAL A 558 9.64 -8.95 13.73
C VAL A 558 8.28 -8.70 14.37
N TYR A 559 8.26 -7.90 15.43
CA TYR A 559 7.03 -7.42 16.07
C TYR A 559 6.81 -5.97 15.69
N LEU A 560 5.63 -5.69 15.15
CA LEU A 560 5.14 -4.33 14.96
C LEU A 560 4.24 -3.96 16.12
N LEU A 561 4.63 -2.96 16.90
CA LEU A 561 3.83 -2.39 17.97
C LEU A 561 3.12 -1.14 17.48
N TYR A 562 1.84 -1.05 17.80
CA TYR A 562 0.98 0.08 17.47
C TYR A 562 0.01 0.35 18.61
N VAL A 563 -0.80 1.38 18.45
CA VAL A 563 -1.81 1.75 19.43
C VAL A 563 -3.19 1.50 18.86
N SER A 564 -3.94 0.63 19.53
CA SER A 564 -5.28 0.24 19.12
C SER A 564 -6.24 1.43 19.18
N ALA A 565 -7.39 1.34 18.54
CA ALA A 565 -8.43 2.37 18.60
C ALA A 565 -8.93 2.67 20.03
N ASN A 566 -8.83 1.69 20.94
CA ASN A 566 -9.14 1.89 22.36
C ASN A 566 -8.02 2.62 23.13
N GLY A 567 -6.92 2.98 22.45
CA GLY A 567 -5.77 3.65 23.03
C GLY A 567 -4.81 2.71 23.77
N THR A 568 -4.92 1.39 23.60
CA THR A 568 -4.05 0.42 24.28
C THR A 568 -2.90 -0.07 23.40
N VAL A 569 -1.82 -0.56 24.02
CA VAL A 569 -0.73 -1.19 23.27
C VAL A 569 -1.20 -2.49 22.64
N ALA A 570 -0.94 -2.65 21.34
CA ALA A 570 -1.18 -3.86 20.59
C ALA A 570 -0.01 -4.15 19.65
N GLY A 571 0.03 -5.34 19.07
CA GLY A 571 1.06 -5.64 18.09
C GLY A 571 0.73 -6.78 17.15
N LEU A 572 1.59 -6.94 16.16
CA LEU A 572 1.51 -7.93 15.09
C LEU A 572 2.86 -8.61 14.96
N SER A 573 2.89 -9.94 14.97
CA SER A 573 4.10 -10.68 14.62
C SER A 573 4.12 -11.00 13.14
N TYR A 574 5.27 -10.75 12.51
CA TYR A 574 5.56 -11.19 11.14
C TYR A 574 6.67 -12.22 11.19
N THR A 575 6.45 -13.35 10.54
CA THR A 575 7.44 -14.43 10.38
C THR A 575 7.74 -14.61 8.90
N SER A 576 9.02 -14.54 8.51
CA SER A 576 9.51 -14.81 7.16
C SER A 576 9.61 -16.30 6.86
#